data_AF-A0A626JDV5-F1
#
_entry.id   AF-A0A626JDV5-F1
#
_cell.length_a   1.000
_cell.length_b   1.000
_cell.length_c   1.000
_cell.angle_alpha   90.00
_cell.angle_beta   90.00
_cell.angle_gamma   90.00
#
_symmetry.space_group_name_H-M   'P 1'
#
loop_
_entity.id
_entity.type
_entity.pdbx_description
1 polymer ?
#
loop_
_entity_poly.entity_id
_entity_poly.type
_entity_poly.pdbx_seq_one_letter_code
_entity_poly.pdbx_strand_id
1 'polypeptide(L)' 'MKISLVVPVFNEEATIPIFYKTVREFEELKPYEVEIVFINDGSKDATESIINKIAASDPLVIPL' A
#
# COMPACT_ATOMS: atom_id res chain seq x y z
N MET A 1 5.95 -0.83 18.43
CA MET A 1 4.99 -1.90 18.06
C MET A 1 4.79 -1.82 16.56
N LYS A 2 4.75 -2.95 15.86
CA LYS A 2 4.58 -3.01 14.40
C LYS A 2 3.13 -3.36 14.07
N ILE A 3 2.55 -2.68 13.08
CA ILE A 3 1.20 -2.95 12.56
C ILE A 3 1.36 -3.37 11.10
N SER A 4 0.81 -4.52 10.72
CA SER A 4 0.75 -4.94 9.32
C SER A 4 -0.68 -4.74 8.79
N LEU A 5 -0.84 -3.84 7.83
CA LEU A 5 -2.07 -3.61 7.09
C LEU A 5 -2.06 -4.47 5.84
N VAL A 6 -2.89 -5.51 5.81
CA VAL A 6 -3.03 -6.39 4.65
C VAL A 6 -4.20 -5.89 3.80
N VAL A 7 -3.93 -5.54 2.55
CA VAL A 7 -4.87 -4.84 1.67
C VAL A 7 -5.02 -5.61 0.35
N PRO A 8 -6.07 -6.43 0.19
CA PRO A 8 -6.38 -7.04 -1.09
C PRO A 8 -6.84 -5.97 -2.09
N VAL A 9 -6.36 -6.04 -3.32
CA VAL A 9 -6.70 -5.09 -4.39
C VAL A 9 -6.99 -5.80 -5.71
N PHE A 10 -7.96 -5.27 -6.46
CA PHE A 10 -8.30 -5.72 -7.80
C PHE A 10 -8.81 -4.56 -8.64
N ASN A 11 -8.01 -4.14 -9.63
CA ASN A 11 -8.27 -2.98 -10.48
C ASN A 11 -8.54 -1.65 -9.72
N GLU A 12 -7.61 -1.30 -8.82
CA GLU A 12 -7.71 -0.15 -7.90
C GLU A 12 -6.66 0.93 -8.22
N GLU A 13 -6.27 1.08 -9.49
CA GLU A 13 -5.17 1.98 -9.90
C GLU A 13 -5.35 3.44 -9.43
N ALA A 14 -6.60 3.91 -9.33
CA ALA A 14 -6.92 5.26 -8.87
C ALA A 14 -6.90 5.40 -7.33
N THR A 15 -7.21 4.32 -6.61
CA THR A 15 -7.44 4.35 -5.15
C THR A 15 -6.14 4.14 -4.38
N ILE A 16 -5.24 3.29 -4.87
CA ILE A 16 -3.99 2.91 -4.18
C ILE A 16 -3.14 4.13 -3.77
N PRO A 17 -2.88 5.13 -4.63
CA PRO A 17 -2.09 6.30 -4.25
C PRO A 17 -2.74 7.11 -3.13
N ILE A 18 -4.07 7.22 -3.14
CA ILE A 18 -4.85 7.95 -2.13
C ILE A 18 -4.76 7.22 -0.80
N PHE A 19 -5.05 5.91 -0.80
CA PHE A 19 -4.96 5.07 0.39
C PHE A 19 -3.56 5.13 1.02
N TYR A 20 -2.51 4.90 0.22
CA TYR A 20 -1.13 4.96 0.68
C TYR A 20 -0.81 6.30 1.36
N LYS A 21 -1.14 7.41 0.69
CA LYS A 21 -0.92 8.76 1.23
C LYS A 21 -1.68 8.96 2.55
N THR A 22 -2.96 8.60 2.59
CA THR A 22 -3.78 8.73 3.79
C THR A 22 -3.19 7.94 4.96
N VAL A 23 -2.77 6.69 4.75
CA VAL A 23 -2.15 5.87 5.80
C VAL A 23 -0.85 6.49 6.31
N ARG A 24 0.00 7.01 5.42
CA ARG A 24 1.30 7.61 5.80
C ARG A 24 1.16 8.96 6.50
N GLU A 25 0.13 9.73 6.16
CA GLU A 25 -0.12 11.05 6.73
C GLU A 25 -1.00 11.01 7.99
N PHE A 26 -1.60 9.86 8.32
CA PHE A 26 -2.51 9.74 9.45
C PHE A 26 -1.76 9.81 10.80
N GLU A 27 -1.99 10.90 11.55
CA GLU A 27 -1.27 11.23 12.78
C GLU A 27 -1.27 10.10 13.82
N GLU A 28 -2.39 9.39 13.97
CA GLU A 28 -2.53 8.31 14.95
C GLU A 28 -1.65 7.09 14.61
N LEU A 29 -1.25 6.93 13.35
CA LEU A 29 -0.39 5.84 12.90
C LEU A 29 1.09 6.17 12.95
N LYS A 30 1.48 7.45 13.03
CA LYS A 30 2.89 7.88 13.07
C LYS A 30 3.72 7.27 14.21
N PRO A 31 3.18 6.99 15.41
CA PRO A 31 3.95 6.31 16.47
C PRO A 31 4.27 4.84 16.19
N TYR A 32 3.68 4.24 15.15
CA TYR A 32 3.82 2.82 14.82
C TYR A 32 4.66 2.64 13.55
N GLU A 33 5.36 1.52 13.48
CA GLU A 33 5.91 1.04 12.22
C GLU A 33 4.78 0.34 11.46
N VAL A 34 4.19 1.04 10.48
CA VAL A 34 3.09 0.52 9.68
C VAL A 34 3.63 -0.08 8.40
N GLU A 35 3.59 -1.41 8.32
CA GLU A 35 3.82 -2.16 7.09
C GLU A 35 2.51 -2.25 6.31
N ILE A 36 2.55 -1.99 5.00
CA ILE A 36 1.40 -2.14 4.11
C ILE A 36 1.72 -3.29 3.15
N VAL A 37 0.93 -4.34 3.20
CA VAL A 37 1.05 -5.51 2.33
C VAL A 37 -0.10 -5.48 1.35
N PHE A 38 0.17 -5.08 0.11
CA PHE A 38 -0.82 -5.12 -0.96
C PHE A 38 -0.84 -6.51 -1.57
N ILE A 39 -2.01 -7.15 -1.63
CA ILE A 39 -2.20 -8.44 -2.28
C ILE A 39 -2.97 -8.20 -3.58
N ASN A 40 -2.29 -8.31 -4.71
CA ASN A 40 -2.92 -8.11 -6.02
C ASN A 40 -3.66 -9.38 -6.48
N ASP A 41 -4.98 -9.32 -6.54
CA ASP A 41 -5.85 -10.44 -6.93
C ASP A 41 -6.02 -10.55 -8.47
N GLY A 42 -4.91 -10.43 -9.21
CA GLY A 42 -4.89 -10.58 -10.67
C GLY A 42 -5.48 -9.39 -11.44
N SER A 43 -5.21 -8.17 -10.99
CA SER A 43 -5.61 -6.94 -11.70
C SER A 43 -5.09 -6.91 -13.14
N LYS A 44 -5.85 -6.25 -14.03
CA LYS A 44 -5.52 -6.11 -15.46
C LYS A 44 -5.23 -4.66 -15.88
N ASP A 45 -5.37 -3.73 -14.95
CA ASP A 45 -5.06 -2.31 -15.11
C ASP A 45 -3.64 -1.99 -14.56
N ALA A 46 -3.35 -0.72 -14.27
CA ALA A 46 -2.04 -0.31 -13.78
C ALA A 46 -1.80 -0.58 -12.28
N THR A 47 -2.72 -1.24 -11.57
CA THR A 47 -2.66 -1.52 -10.12
C THR A 47 -1.30 -2.07 -9.68
N GLU A 48 -0.85 -3.17 -10.31
CA GLU A 48 0.42 -3.81 -9.96
C GLU A 48 1.62 -2.89 -10.18
N SER A 49 1.64 -2.14 -11.29
CA SER A 49 2.71 -1.19 -11.59
C SER A 49 2.79 -0.08 -10.55
N ILE A 50 1.64 0.41 -10.09
CA ILE A 50 1.56 1.48 -9.08
C ILE A 50 2.07 0.98 -7.73
N ILE A 51 1.66 -0.21 -7.28
CA ILE A 51 2.15 -0.79 -6.02
C ILE A 51 3.67 -0.95 -6.07
N ASN A 52 4.20 -1.53 -7.14
CA ASN A 52 5.64 -1.75 -7.28
C ASN A 52 6.45 -0.43 -7.26
N LYS A 53 5.92 0.64 -7.85
CA LYS A 53 6.55 1.98 -7.77
C LYS A 53 6.57 2.51 -6.35
N ILE A 54 5.47 2.34 -5.60
CA ILE A 54 5.41 2.77 -4.20
C ILE A 54 6.41 1.97 -3.36
N ALA A 55 6.44 0.64 -3.51
CA ALA A 55 7.36 -0.25 -2.80
C ALA A 55 8.84 0.06 -3.08
N ALA A 56 9.17 0.52 -4.30
CA ALA A 56 10.53 0.96 -4.63
C ALA A 56 10.96 2.22 -3.86
N SER A 57 10.00 3.04 -3.42
CA SER A 57 10.25 4.29 -2.67
C SER A 57 10.05 4.15 -1.16
N ASP A 58 9.28 3.16 -0.72
CA ASP A 58 8.93 2.95 0.68
C ASP A 58 9.16 1.47 1.06
N PRO A 59 10.20 1.17 1.86
CA PRO A 59 10.54 -0.20 2.24
C PRO A 59 9.51 -0.87 3.17
N LEU A 60 8.57 -0.11 3.73
CA LEU A 60 7.45 -0.64 4.53
C LEU A 60 6.22 -0.94 3.66
N VAL A 61 6.33 -0.88 2.33
CA VAL A 61 5.30 -1.34 1.40
C VAL A 61 5.77 -2.62 0.71
N ILE A 62 5.02 -3.70 0.91
CA ILE A 62 5.33 -5.02 0.36
C ILE A 62 4.30 -5.36 -0.73
N PRO A 63 4.72 -5.50 -2.00
CA PRO A 63 3.88 -6.03 -3.06
C PRO A 63 3.84 -7.56 -2.99
N LEU A 64 2.63 -8.13 -2.89
CA LEU A 64 2.36 -9.56 -3.00
C LEU A 64 1.35 -9.87 -4.11
#